data_AF-A0AAU2WBF3-F1
#
_entry.id   AF-A0AAU2WBF3-F1
#
_cell.length_a   1.000
_cell.length_b   1.000
_cell.length_c   1.000
_cell.angle_alpha   90.00
_cell.angle_beta   90.00
_cell.angle_gamma   90.00
#
_symmetry.space_group_name_H-M   'P 1'
#
loop_
_entity.id
_entity.type
_entity.pdbx_description
1 polymer ?
#
loop_
_entity_poly.entity_id
_entity_poly.type
_entity_poly.pdbx_seq_one_letter_code
_entity_poly.pdbx_strand_id
1 'polypeptide(L)'
;MAAEWQTAVAGARETTGFAGKDIHRNVDAIGGALRLDHRAGFYVELGLLSDPEGFDAFLNHWWTQALADSATDEKTRRAAIDFADVAVSLYARAVGGPTSTQEEIEAIAAGSEAS
;
A
#
# COMPACT_ATOMS: atom_id res chain seq x y z
N MET A 1 -11.13 6.08 -7.87
CA MET A 1 -9.94 5.63 -7.10
C MET A 1 -9.56 6.57 -5.95
N ALA A 2 -9.43 7.89 -6.17
CA ALA A 2 -9.01 8.80 -5.10
C ALA A 2 -10.01 8.88 -3.91
N ALA A 3 -11.31 8.80 -4.19
CA ALA A 3 -12.34 8.81 -3.15
C ALA A 3 -12.32 7.50 -2.32
N GLU A 4 -12.20 6.36 -2.99
CA GLU A 4 -12.12 5.03 -2.41
C GLU A 4 -10.88 4.89 -1.53
N TRP A 5 -9.75 5.45 -1.96
CA TRP A 5 -8.54 5.53 -1.15
C TRP A 5 -8.75 6.37 0.11
N GLN A 6 -9.35 7.55 0.00
CA GLN A 6 -9.62 8.39 1.17
C GLN A 6 -10.60 7.73 2.15
N THR A 7 -11.64 7.07 1.65
CA THR A 7 -12.56 6.27 2.49
C THR A 7 -11.83 5.12 3.19
N ALA A 8 -10.95 4.41 2.49
CA ALA A 8 -10.16 3.32 3.06
C ALA A 8 -9.20 3.81 4.17
N VAL A 9 -8.51 4.93 3.93
CA VAL A 9 -7.65 5.58 4.93
C VAL A 9 -8.44 6.01 6.15
N ALA A 10 -9.62 6.62 5.97
CA ALA A 10 -10.48 7.01 7.09
C ALA A 10 -10.93 5.80 7.91
N GLY A 11 -11.43 4.75 7.26
CA GLY A 11 -11.82 3.50 7.94
C GLY A 11 -10.66 2.80 8.66
N ALA A 12 -9.46 2.85 8.09
CA ALA A 12 -8.25 2.33 8.74
C ALA A 12 -7.87 3.14 9.98
N ARG A 13 -8.00 4.47 9.95
CA ARG A 13 -7.78 5.32 11.14
C ARG A 13 -8.78 5.01 12.25
N GLU A 14 -10.05 4.86 11.90
CA GLU A 14 -11.09 4.46 12.86
C GLU A 14 -10.82 3.08 13.48
N THR A 15 -10.38 2.12 12.67
CA THR A 15 -10.11 0.74 13.10
C THR A 15 -8.87 0.61 13.99
N THR A 16 -7.79 1.31 13.64
CA THR A 16 -6.48 1.17 14.29
C THR A 16 -6.20 2.23 15.36
N GLY A 17 -6.95 3.34 15.35
CA GLY A 17 -6.66 4.51 16.18
C GLY A 17 -5.38 5.24 15.77
N PHE A 18 -4.85 4.99 14.57
CA PHE A 18 -3.58 5.57 14.13
C PHE A 18 -3.65 7.09 13.96
N ALA A 19 -2.89 7.79 14.80
CA ALA A 19 -2.77 9.26 14.81
C ALA A 19 -1.41 9.76 14.29
N GLY A 20 -0.68 8.92 13.55
CA GLY A 20 0.60 9.29 12.97
C GLY A 20 0.46 10.25 11.78
N LYS A 21 1.63 10.61 11.21
CA LYS A 21 1.74 11.59 10.13
C LYS A 21 0.83 11.23 8.95
N ASP A 22 0.21 12.26 8.37
CA ASP A 22 -0.53 12.10 7.12
C ASP A 22 0.42 12.27 5.93
N ILE A 23 0.59 11.20 5.17
CA ILE A 23 1.43 11.18 3.95
C ILE A 23 0.48 10.95 2.78
N HIS A 24 0.45 11.87 1.83
CA HIS A 24 -0.36 11.68 0.64
C HIS A 24 0.17 10.52 -0.20
N ARG A 25 -0.72 9.71 -0.76
CA ARG A 25 -0.37 8.60 -1.65
C ARG A 25 -0.07 9.10 -3.06
N ASN A 26 1.05 9.79 -3.22
CA ASN A 26 1.60 10.23 -4.51
C ASN A 26 3.14 10.25 -4.45
N VAL A 27 3.77 10.31 -5.63
CA VAL A 27 5.23 10.18 -5.78
C VAL A 27 6.00 11.21 -4.95
N ASP A 28 5.57 12.47 -4.98
CA ASP A 28 6.28 13.57 -4.32
C ASP A 28 6.22 13.45 -2.79
N ALA A 29 5.03 13.19 -2.25
CA ALA A 29 4.84 13.09 -0.80
C ALA A 29 5.52 11.84 -0.23
N ILE A 30 5.45 10.72 -0.94
CA ILE A 30 6.14 9.47 -0.56
C ILE A 30 7.66 9.69 -0.61
N GLY A 31 8.20 10.14 -1.74
CA GLY A 31 9.63 10.39 -1.90
C GLY A 31 10.19 11.38 -0.89
N GLY A 32 9.41 12.41 -0.53
CA GLY A 32 9.77 13.40 0.49
C GLY A 32 9.77 12.86 1.92
N ALA A 33 8.96 11.84 2.21
CA ALA A 33 8.84 11.26 3.55
C ALA A 33 9.79 10.07 3.80
N LEU A 34 10.25 9.39 2.74
CA LEU A 34 11.21 8.30 2.84
C LEU A 34 12.55 8.77 3.42
N ARG A 35 13.19 7.88 4.19
CA ARG A 35 14.57 8.02 4.62
C ARG A 35 15.52 7.96 3.42
N LEU A 36 16.69 8.57 3.56
CA LEU A 36 17.66 8.71 2.47
C LEU A 36 18.11 7.37 1.88
N ASP A 37 18.24 6.34 2.73
CA ASP A 37 18.62 4.97 2.35
C ASP A 37 17.56 4.26 1.50
N HIS A 38 16.28 4.65 1.61
CA HIS A 38 15.18 4.08 0.85
C HIS A 38 14.83 4.85 -0.44
N ARG A 39 15.15 6.15 -0.51
CA ARG A 39 14.82 7.00 -1.68
C ARG A 39 15.43 6.50 -2.99
N ALA A 40 16.64 5.95 -2.95
CA ALA A 40 17.27 5.41 -4.15
C ALA A 40 16.47 4.22 -4.72
N GLY A 41 16.03 3.30 -3.85
CA GLY A 41 15.19 2.16 -4.25
C GLY A 41 13.85 2.62 -4.84
N PHE A 42 13.20 3.58 -4.19
CA PHE A 42 11.94 4.16 -4.65
C PHE A 42 12.02 4.71 -6.07
N TYR A 43 13.03 5.53 -6.38
CA TYR A 43 13.17 6.11 -7.72
C TYR A 43 13.66 5.13 -8.77
N VAL A 44 14.43 4.11 -8.38
CA VAL A 44 14.81 3.01 -9.29
C VAL A 44 13.56 2.23 -9.70
N GLU A 45 12.73 1.80 -8.75
CA GLU A 45 11.51 1.05 -9.04
C GLU A 45 10.53 1.89 -9.87
N LEU A 46 10.34 3.18 -9.53
CA LEU A 46 9.51 4.10 -10.33
C LEU A 46 9.93 4.15 -11.80
N GLY A 47 11.24 4.12 -12.08
CA GLY A 47 11.77 4.14 -13.44
C GLY A 47 11.61 2.82 -14.21
N LEU A 48 11.28 1.72 -13.53
CA LEU A 48 11.07 0.40 -14.13
C LEU A 48 9.59 0.09 -14.39
N LEU A 49 8.66 0.90 -13.86
CA LEU A 49 7.23 0.66 -14.02
C LEU A 49 6.80 0.81 -15.48
N SER A 50 6.14 -0.23 -15.98
CA SER A 50 5.74 -0.37 -17.38
C SER A 50 4.22 -0.31 -17.58
N ASP A 51 3.46 -0.50 -16.50
CA ASP A 51 2.01 -0.69 -16.55
C ASP A 51 1.27 0.03 -15.38
N PRO A 52 -0.01 0.38 -15.57
CA PRO A 52 -0.79 1.11 -14.57
C PRO A 52 -1.13 0.30 -13.30
N GLU A 53 -1.24 -1.02 -13.38
CA GLU A 53 -1.55 -1.87 -12.21
C GLU A 53 -0.35 -1.95 -11.26
N GLY A 54 0.85 -2.12 -11.82
CA GLY A 54 2.12 -2.03 -11.09
C GLY A 54 2.31 -0.67 -10.42
N PHE A 55 1.80 0.42 -11.00
CA PHE A 55 1.88 1.75 -10.40
C PHE A 55 1.04 1.88 -9.12
N ASP A 56 -0.15 1.28 -9.06
CA ASP A 56 -0.98 1.30 -7.84
C ASP A 56 -0.34 0.45 -6.72
N ALA A 57 0.16 -0.73 -7.06
CA ALA A 57 0.91 -1.59 -6.13
C ALA A 57 2.18 -0.88 -5.60
N PHE A 58 2.93 -0.23 -6.49
CA PHE A 58 4.09 0.59 -6.15
C PHE A 58 3.74 1.67 -5.13
N LEU A 59 2.66 2.44 -5.37
CA LEU A 59 2.23 3.47 -4.43
C LEU A 59 1.82 2.89 -3.07
N ASN A 60 1.16 1.73 -3.02
CA ASN A 60 0.79 1.08 -1.76
C ASN A 60 2.01 0.63 -0.96
N HIS A 61 2.97 -0.02 -1.63
CA HIS A 61 4.20 -0.49 -1.02
C HIS A 61 5.01 0.67 -0.43
N TRP A 62 5.30 1.69 -1.24
CA TRP A 62 6.17 2.79 -0.81
C TRP A 62 5.48 3.77 0.13
N TRP A 63 4.15 3.90 0.07
CA TRP A 63 3.41 4.65 1.09
C TRP A 63 3.52 3.99 2.47
N THR A 64 3.44 2.66 2.53
CA THR A 64 3.67 1.90 3.77
C THR A 64 5.08 2.12 4.31
N GLN A 65 6.09 2.06 3.44
CA GLN A 65 7.48 2.32 3.82
C GLN A 65 7.67 3.78 4.31
N ALA A 66 7.04 4.75 3.65
CA ALA A 66 7.12 6.16 4.05
C ALA A 66 6.48 6.42 5.42
N LEU A 67 5.37 5.74 5.74
CA LEU A 67 4.75 5.78 7.06
C LEU A 67 5.69 5.19 8.12
N ALA A 68 6.27 4.01 7.85
CA ALA A 68 7.22 3.35 8.75
C ALA A 68 8.47 4.21 8.99
N ASP A 69 9.00 4.84 7.94
CA ASP A 69 10.15 5.75 7.99
C ASP A 69 9.87 7.04 8.76
N SER A 70 8.60 7.47 8.81
CA SER A 70 8.18 8.66 9.56
C SER A 70 8.00 8.42 11.07
N ALA A 71 8.04 7.16 11.51
CA ALA A 71 7.89 6.80 12.91
C ALA A 71 9.14 7.16 13.73
N THR A 72 8.92 7.67 14.94
CA THR A 72 9.99 8.05 15.87
C THR A 72 10.58 6.87 16.65
N ASP A 73 9.86 5.75 16.70
CA ASP A 73 10.19 4.57 17.49
C ASP A 73 9.53 3.31 16.92
N GLU A 74 9.97 2.15 17.38
CA GLU A 74 9.50 0.84 16.92
C GLU A 74 8.02 0.57 17.22
N LYS A 75 7.45 1.17 18.27
CA LYS A 75 6.02 1.00 18.56
C LYS A 75 5.18 1.78 17.55
N THR A 76 5.56 3.02 17.28
CA THR A 76 4.92 3.85 16.25
C THR A 76 5.12 3.26 14.86
N ARG A 77 6.29 2.67 14.57
CA ARG A 77 6.58 2.00 13.30
C ARG A 77 5.63 0.84 13.04
N ARG A 78 5.42 -0.04 14.04
CA ARG A 78 4.48 -1.15 13.93
C ARG A 78 3.05 -0.67 13.76
N ALA A 79 2.62 0.30 14.56
CA ALA A 79 1.27 0.88 14.42
C ALA A 79 1.04 1.52 13.03
N ALA A 80 2.08 2.11 12.44
CA ALA A 80 2.04 2.67 11.10
C ALA A 80 1.90 1.57 10.02
N ILE A 81 2.58 0.44 10.19
CA ILE A 81 2.46 -0.73 9.30
C ILE A 81 1.07 -1.35 9.43
N ASP A 82 0.58 -1.60 10.65
CA ASP A 82 -0.75 -2.15 10.89
C ASP A 82 -1.85 -1.26 10.28
N PHE A 83 -1.71 0.06 10.44
CA PHE A 83 -2.59 1.04 9.80
C PHE A 83 -2.54 0.96 8.27
N ALA A 84 -1.34 0.86 7.70
CA ALA A 84 -1.17 0.80 6.25
C ALA A 84 -1.77 -0.48 5.66
N ASP A 85 -1.55 -1.62 6.30
CA ASP A 85 -2.11 -2.91 5.90
C ASP A 85 -3.65 -2.88 5.89
N VAL A 86 -4.27 -2.31 6.92
CA VAL A 86 -5.72 -2.13 6.97
C VAL A 86 -6.21 -1.19 5.87
N ALA A 87 -5.53 -0.06 5.64
CA ALA A 87 -5.91 0.90 4.60
C ALA A 87 -5.83 0.28 3.20
N VAL A 88 -4.73 -0.41 2.88
CA VAL A 88 -4.55 -1.09 1.58
C VAL A 88 -5.58 -2.21 1.41
N SER A 89 -5.87 -2.99 2.46
CA SER A 89 -6.89 -4.05 2.41
C SER A 89 -8.30 -3.50 2.14
N LEU A 90 -8.67 -2.41 2.83
CA LEU A 90 -9.95 -1.74 2.61
C LEU A 90 -10.04 -1.15 1.20
N TYR A 91 -8.95 -0.56 0.71
CA TYR A 91 -8.89 -0.01 -0.64
C TYR A 91 -9.02 -1.09 -1.71
N ALA A 92 -8.25 -2.20 -1.59
CA ALA A 92 -8.31 -3.33 -2.52
C ALA A 92 -9.74 -3.90 -2.62
N ARG A 93 -10.44 -4.03 -1.48
CA ARG A 93 -11.85 -4.44 -1.44
C ARG A 93 -12.77 -3.45 -2.15
N ALA A 94 -12.52 -2.14 -2.02
CA ALA A 94 -13.37 -1.10 -2.60
C ALA A 94 -13.20 -0.97 -4.13
N VAL A 95 -11.99 -1.16 -4.65
CA VAL A 95 -11.70 -1.05 -6.09
C VAL A 95 -11.96 -2.35 -6.85
N GLY A 96 -12.45 -3.40 -6.18
CA GLY A 96 -12.63 -4.71 -6.79
C GLY A 96 -11.30 -5.31 -7.24
N GLY A 97 -10.22 -5.07 -6.47
CA GLY A 97 -8.93 -5.74 -6.68
C GLY A 97 -9.13 -7.25 -6.76
N PRO A 98 -8.22 -8.00 -7.42
CA PRO A 98 -8.48 -9.35 -7.89
C PRO A 98 -8.97 -10.24 -6.74
N THR A 99 -10.28 -10.32 -6.57
CA THR A 99 -10.93 -11.41 -5.90
C THR A 99 -10.82 -12.51 -6.91
N SER A 100 -9.69 -13.24 -6.85
CA SER A 100 -9.69 -14.59 -7.38
C SER A 100 -10.97 -15.23 -6.84
N THR A 101 -11.86 -15.63 -7.73
CA THR A 101 -13.03 -16.39 -7.31
C THR A 101 -12.54 -17.62 -6.54
N GLN A 102 -13.38 -18.23 -5.71
CA GLN A 102 -13.01 -19.48 -5.03
C GLN A 102 -12.47 -20.52 -6.04
N GLU A 103 -13.00 -20.51 -7.27
CA GLU A 103 -12.56 -21.33 -8.39
C GLU A 103 -11.16 -20.96 -8.90
N GLU A 104 -10.81 -19.67 -9.00
CA GLU A 104 -9.45 -19.24 -9.39
C GLU A 104 -8.42 -19.54 -8.29
N ILE A 105 -8.80 -19.44 -7.01
CA ILE A 105 -7.95 -19.84 -5.87
C ILE A 105 -7.69 -21.35 -5.92
N GLU A 106 -8.73 -22.15 -6.17
CA GLU A 106 -8.61 -23.59 -6.31
C GLU A 106 -7.80 -24.00 -7.55
N ALA A 107 -7.92 -23.28 -8.66
CA ALA A 107 -7.12 -23.52 -9.88
C ALA A 107 -5.63 -23.24 -9.66
N ILE A 108 -5.29 -22.14 -8.97
CA ILE A 108 -3.91 -21.81 -8.58
C ILE A 108 -3.37 -22.86 -7.59
N ALA A 109 -4.16 -23.25 -6.58
CA ALA A 109 -3.77 -24.26 -5.60
C ALA A 109 -3.62 -25.66 -6.20
N ALA A 110 -4.39 -25.98 -7.24
CA ALA A 110 -4.31 -27.22 -8.00
C ALA A 110 -3.16 -27.23 -9.04
N GLY A 111 -2.44 -26.12 -9.22
CA GLY A 111 -1.30 -26.03 -10.14
C GLY A 111 -1.68 -26.04 -11.62
N SER A 112 -2.94 -25.72 -11.96
CA SER A 112 -3.35 -25.60 -13.36
C SER A 112 -3.11 -24.17 -13.83
N GLU A 113 -2.00 -23.96 -14.53
CA GLU A 113 -1.83 -22.79 -15.39
C GLU A 113 -2.97 -22.82 -16.43
N ALA A 114 -3.88 -21.85 -16.35
CA ALA A 114 -4.93 -21.69 -17.36
C ALA A 114 -4.26 -21.35 -18.70
N SER A 115 -4.30 -22.30 -19.64
CA SER A 115 -3.93 -22.10 -21.04
C SER A 115 -5.01 -21.35 -21.81
#